data_AF-A0A9X5GR37-F1
#
_entry.id   AF-A0A9X5GR37-F1
#
_cell.length_a   1.000
_cell.length_b   1.000
_cell.length_c   1.000
_cell.angle_alpha   90.00
_cell.angle_beta   90.00
_cell.angle_gamma   90.00
#
_symmetry.space_group_name_H-M   'P 1'
#
loop_
_entity.id
_entity.type
_entity.pdbx_description
1 polymer ?
#
loop_
_entity_poly.entity_id
_entity_poly.type
_entity_poly.pdbx_seq_one_letter_code
_entity_poly.pdbx_strand_id
1 'polypeptide(L)'
;MQLPTMVKQIGKIKGDERVYLEDYVCTYLNELKMGKEVFPLRVALFGHVCRKENRKFYLIFGAASVIDELEYGRNEEQVRKEYFKEYELIGYVNIYGNKQKLPSSKEGYYIFYDKNEAMQNYLIFCYEKNGKHEETKADKEKTTEKLIHMHRKHSFFSIRDMIKRLIYGSCIIILAIAVSAISDYNKMYGFVEMTGRAVALVENVKDHA
;
A
#
# COMPACT_ATOMS: atom_id res chain seq x y z
N MET A 1 -5.03 28.74 -13.38
CA MET A 1 -5.60 27.41 -13.67
C MET A 1 -7.13 27.46 -13.58
N GLN A 2 -7.84 26.92 -14.57
CA GLN A 2 -9.30 26.87 -14.60
C GLN A 2 -9.80 25.52 -14.04
N LEU A 3 -11.01 25.50 -13.48
CA LEU A 3 -11.61 24.25 -13.01
C LEU A 3 -12.20 23.50 -14.21
N PRO A 4 -12.17 22.16 -14.24
CA PRO A 4 -12.76 21.38 -15.32
C PRO A 4 -14.26 21.65 -15.45
N THR A 5 -14.74 21.78 -16.68
CA THR A 5 -16.15 22.09 -16.98
C THR A 5 -17.01 20.83 -17.11
N MET A 6 -16.45 19.77 -17.71
CA MET A 6 -17.15 18.49 -17.87
C MET A 6 -16.86 17.56 -16.70
N VAL A 7 -17.76 17.57 -15.71
CA VAL A 7 -17.58 16.84 -14.46
C VAL A 7 -18.81 15.99 -14.10
N LYS A 8 -18.55 14.81 -13.55
CA LYS A 8 -19.55 13.91 -12.98
C LYS A 8 -19.35 13.82 -11.48
N GLN A 9 -20.33 14.27 -10.70
CA GLN A 9 -20.28 14.14 -9.25
C GLN A 9 -20.57 12.69 -8.82
N ILE A 10 -19.74 12.17 -7.92
CA ILE A 10 -19.91 10.88 -7.26
C ILE A 10 -20.08 11.12 -5.77
N GLY A 11 -21.17 10.59 -5.18
CA GLY A 11 -21.43 10.73 -3.75
C GLY A 11 -21.84 12.15 -3.30
N LYS A 12 -21.92 12.34 -1.98
CA LYS A 12 -22.24 13.65 -1.37
C LYS A 12 -20.98 14.32 -0.87
N ILE A 13 -20.72 15.53 -1.35
CA ILE A 13 -19.57 16.33 -0.94
C ILE A 13 -19.89 17.00 0.39
N LYS A 14 -18.98 16.90 1.36
CA LYS A 14 -19.07 17.55 2.66
C LYS A 14 -17.82 18.41 2.88
N GLY A 15 -17.97 19.54 3.56
CA GLY A 15 -16.88 20.47 3.83
C GLY A 15 -16.51 21.37 2.64
N ASP A 16 -15.35 22.01 2.75
CA ASP A 16 -14.85 23.03 1.81
C ASP A 16 -13.80 22.52 0.83
N GLU A 17 -13.45 21.23 0.92
CA GLU A 17 -12.51 20.59 0.01
C GLU A 17 -13.25 19.93 -1.16
N ARG A 18 -12.66 20.03 -2.36
CA ARG A 18 -13.21 19.49 -3.59
C ARG A 18 -12.15 18.67 -4.30
N VAL A 19 -12.40 17.38 -4.48
CA VAL A 19 -11.48 16.47 -5.18
C VAL A 19 -12.02 16.21 -6.58
N TYR A 20 -11.18 16.45 -7.59
CA TYR A 20 -11.42 16.20 -8.99
C TYR A 20 -10.45 15.10 -9.42
N LEU A 21 -10.99 13.99 -9.87
CA LEU A 21 -10.25 12.82 -10.32
C LEU A 21 -10.41 12.70 -11.83
N GLU A 22 -9.30 12.64 -12.55
CA GLU A 22 -9.35 12.40 -13.99
C GLU A 22 -9.81 10.94 -14.27
N ASP A 23 -10.48 10.70 -15.40
CA ASP A 23 -11.10 9.41 -15.72
C ASP A 23 -10.07 8.28 -15.94
N TYR A 24 -8.92 8.54 -16.57
CA TYR A 24 -7.85 7.53 -16.66
C TYR A 24 -7.27 7.18 -15.29
N VAL A 25 -7.14 8.16 -14.39
CA VAL A 25 -6.75 7.90 -13.00
C VAL A 25 -7.80 7.02 -12.30
N CYS A 26 -9.09 7.31 -12.48
CA CYS A 26 -10.17 6.49 -11.94
C CYS A 26 -10.12 5.04 -12.45
N THR A 27 -9.88 4.88 -13.76
CA THR A 27 -9.74 3.58 -14.42
C THR A 27 -8.59 2.78 -13.81
N TYR A 28 -7.39 3.38 -13.75
CA TYR A 28 -6.21 2.76 -13.14
C TYR A 28 -6.44 2.30 -11.71
N LEU A 29 -7.00 3.19 -10.86
CA LEU A 29 -7.27 2.89 -9.46
C LEU A 29 -8.31 1.76 -9.28
N ASN A 30 -9.23 1.60 -10.23
CA ASN A 30 -10.20 0.50 -10.22
C ASN A 30 -9.58 -0.82 -10.67
N GLU A 31 -8.66 -0.81 -11.64
CA GLU A 31 -7.92 -2.01 -12.03
C GLU A 31 -7.09 -2.57 -10.88
N LEU A 32 -6.42 -1.68 -10.13
CA LEU A 32 -5.62 -2.06 -8.96
C LEU A 32 -6.45 -2.75 -7.85
N LYS A 33 -7.75 -2.46 -7.72
CA LYS A 33 -8.63 -3.10 -6.72
C LYS A 33 -8.93 -4.56 -7.01
N MET A 34 -8.76 -5.02 -8.25
CA MET A 34 -9.12 -6.38 -8.63
C MET A 34 -8.13 -7.43 -8.09
N GLY A 35 -7.04 -6.99 -7.45
CA GLY A 35 -6.09 -7.84 -6.73
C GLY A 35 -6.62 -8.35 -5.39
N LYS A 36 -6.56 -9.67 -5.15
CA LYS A 36 -6.83 -10.31 -3.85
C LYS A 36 -5.64 -10.14 -2.88
N GLU A 37 -5.22 -8.90 -2.69
CA GLU A 37 -4.10 -8.54 -1.82
C GLU A 37 -4.55 -8.49 -0.35
N VAL A 38 -3.77 -9.12 0.54
CA VAL A 38 -3.97 -9.05 2.00
C VAL A 38 -3.55 -7.68 2.55
N PHE A 39 -2.64 -7.00 1.86
CA PHE A 39 -2.11 -5.70 2.24
C PHE A 39 -2.68 -4.58 1.35
N PRO A 40 -2.82 -3.36 1.88
CA PRO A 40 -3.22 -2.23 1.06
C PRO A 40 -2.13 -1.89 0.04
N LEU A 41 -2.53 -1.70 -1.21
CA LEU A 41 -1.66 -1.15 -2.23
C LEU A 41 -1.57 0.37 -2.06
N ARG A 42 -0.34 0.90 -1.90
CA ARG A 42 -0.11 2.33 -1.79
C ARG A 42 0.09 2.94 -3.17
N VAL A 43 -0.69 3.96 -3.49
CA VAL A 43 -0.66 4.67 -4.78
C VAL A 43 -0.34 6.13 -4.53
N ALA A 44 0.66 6.66 -5.23
CA ALA A 44 0.98 8.08 -5.26
C ALA A 44 0.03 8.81 -6.22
N LEU A 45 -0.48 9.98 -5.81
CA LEU A 45 -1.39 10.81 -6.60
C LEU A 45 -0.68 12.09 -7.04
N PHE A 46 -0.75 12.40 -8.33
CA PHE A 46 -0.12 13.55 -8.94
C PHE A 46 -1.15 14.52 -9.51
N GLY A 47 -0.91 15.82 -9.36
CA GLY A 47 -1.75 16.84 -9.98
C GLY A 47 -1.49 18.25 -9.46
N HIS A 48 -2.55 19.00 -9.19
CA HIS A 48 -2.47 20.39 -8.73
C HIS A 48 -3.41 20.66 -7.55
N VAL A 49 -2.97 21.53 -6.64
CA VAL A 49 -3.81 22.08 -5.58
C VAL A 49 -4.09 23.55 -5.87
N CYS A 50 -5.37 23.90 -6.01
CA CYS A 50 -5.82 25.28 -6.21
C CYS A 50 -6.61 25.75 -5.00
N ARG A 51 -6.44 27.02 -4.60
CA ARG A 51 -7.30 27.67 -3.60
C ARG A 51 -8.13 28.76 -4.27
N LYS A 52 -9.46 28.71 -4.10
CA LYS A 52 -10.42 29.73 -4.56
C LYS A 52 -11.47 29.95 -3.49
N GLU A 53 -11.79 31.20 -3.15
CA GLU A 53 -12.92 31.54 -2.25
C GLU A 53 -12.92 30.75 -0.93
N ASN A 54 -11.75 30.64 -0.27
CA ASN A 54 -11.53 29.86 0.96
C ASN A 54 -11.75 28.33 0.83
N ARG A 55 -11.91 27.80 -0.38
CA ARG A 55 -12.01 26.37 -0.68
C ARG A 55 -10.74 25.84 -1.32
N LYS A 56 -10.39 24.60 -1.00
CA LYS A 56 -9.27 23.88 -1.62
C LYS A 56 -9.79 22.90 -2.67
N PHE A 57 -9.14 22.91 -3.82
CA PHE A 57 -9.45 22.08 -4.97
C PHE A 57 -8.24 21.21 -5.27
N TYR A 58 -8.42 19.90 -5.19
CA TYR A 58 -7.42 18.91 -5.53
C TYR A 58 -7.75 18.36 -6.90
N LEU A 59 -6.94 18.68 -7.91
CA LEU A 59 -7.10 18.15 -9.26
C LEU A 59 -6.06 17.05 -9.44
N ILE A 60 -6.51 15.81 -9.56
CA ILE A 60 -5.66 14.63 -9.68
C ILE A 60 -5.64 14.19 -11.13
N PHE A 61 -4.47 14.26 -11.74
CA PHE A 61 -4.21 13.93 -13.15
C PHE A 61 -3.33 12.69 -13.32
N GLY A 62 -2.64 12.24 -12.27
CA GLY A 62 -1.78 11.07 -12.34
C GLY A 62 -1.92 10.18 -11.12
N ALA A 63 -1.67 8.90 -11.31
CA ALA A 63 -1.52 7.94 -10.22
C ALA A 63 -0.50 6.86 -10.57
N ALA A 64 0.32 6.46 -9.60
CA ALA A 64 1.31 5.40 -9.77
C ALA A 64 1.40 4.52 -8.52
N SER A 65 1.44 3.20 -8.71
CA SER A 65 1.62 2.23 -7.63
C SER A 65 3.05 2.31 -7.08
N VAL A 66 3.19 2.66 -5.80
CA VAL A 66 4.52 2.87 -5.19
C VAL A 66 5.34 1.59 -5.19
N ILE A 67 4.69 0.47 -4.86
CA ILE A 67 5.38 -0.82 -4.76
C ILE A 67 5.77 -1.32 -6.16
N ASP A 68 4.85 -1.24 -7.14
CA ASP A 68 5.12 -1.75 -8.49
C ASP A 68 6.22 -0.98 -9.21
N GLU A 69 6.43 0.29 -8.87
CA GLU A 69 7.51 1.13 -9.38
C GLU A 69 8.83 0.85 -8.66
N LEU A 70 8.76 0.63 -7.34
CA LEU A 70 9.93 0.28 -6.53
C LEU A 70 10.55 -1.06 -6.97
N GLU A 71 9.74 -2.01 -7.46
CA GLU A 71 10.26 -3.27 -8.03
C GLU A 71 11.20 -3.05 -9.23
N TYR A 72 11.11 -1.89 -9.88
CA TYR A 72 11.93 -1.48 -11.02
C TYR A 72 13.02 -0.49 -10.61
N GLY A 73 13.23 -0.31 -9.31
CA GLY A 73 14.22 0.64 -8.78
C GLY A 73 13.83 2.10 -8.99
N ARG A 74 12.54 2.38 -9.25
CA ARG A 74 12.03 3.75 -9.38
C ARG A 74 11.28 4.15 -8.12
N ASN A 75 11.57 5.34 -7.62
CA ASN A 75 10.75 5.99 -6.61
C ASN A 75 9.69 6.90 -7.25
N GLU A 76 8.77 7.41 -6.44
CA GLU A 76 7.66 8.23 -6.91
C GLU A 76 8.12 9.52 -7.60
N GLU A 77 9.27 10.09 -7.19
CA GLU A 77 9.81 11.31 -7.77
C GLU A 77 10.40 11.07 -9.17
N GLN A 78 11.02 9.91 -9.40
CA GLN A 78 11.49 9.52 -10.74
C GLN A 78 10.31 9.31 -11.69
N VAL A 79 9.27 8.61 -11.23
CA VAL A 79 8.03 8.40 -12.01
C VAL A 79 7.35 9.74 -12.30
N ARG A 80 7.30 10.64 -11.32
CA ARG A 80 6.76 11.99 -11.49
C ARG A 80 7.53 12.76 -12.56
N LYS A 81 8.86 12.76 -12.50
CA LYS A 81 9.69 13.46 -13.51
C LYS A 81 9.54 12.87 -14.91
N GLU A 82 9.37 11.55 -15.01
CA GLU A 82 9.28 10.84 -16.28
C GLU A 82 7.91 11.03 -16.95
N TYR A 83 6.81 10.81 -16.22
CA TYR A 83 5.45 10.80 -16.79
C TYR A 83 4.62 12.02 -16.42
N PHE A 84 4.79 12.56 -15.22
CA PHE A 84 3.92 13.56 -14.62
C PHE A 84 4.66 14.88 -14.34
N LYS A 85 5.56 15.28 -15.25
CA LYS A 85 6.52 16.37 -15.05
C LYS A 85 5.86 17.71 -14.67
N GLU A 86 4.64 17.93 -15.15
CA GLU A 86 3.85 19.15 -14.95
C GLU A 86 3.06 19.12 -13.63
N TYR A 87 3.05 17.97 -12.95
CA TYR A 87 2.24 17.72 -11.77
C TYR A 87 3.09 17.56 -10.52
N GLU A 88 2.52 17.98 -9.40
CA GLU A 88 3.10 17.81 -8.08
C GLU A 88 2.57 16.54 -7.42
N LEU A 89 3.34 15.97 -6.48
CA LEU A 89 2.84 14.91 -5.59
C LEU A 89 1.83 15.51 -4.62
N ILE A 90 0.57 15.13 -4.76
CA ILE A 90 -0.55 15.63 -3.94
C ILE A 90 -0.71 14.82 -2.67
N GLY A 91 -0.43 13.52 -2.73
CA GLY A 91 -0.52 12.63 -1.58
C GLY A 91 -0.56 11.16 -1.98
N TYR A 92 -1.05 10.35 -1.05
CA TYR A 92 -1.12 8.90 -1.20
C TYR A 92 -2.51 8.38 -0.91
N VAL A 93 -2.89 7.30 -1.58
CA VAL A 93 -4.08 6.53 -1.27
C VAL A 93 -3.74 5.07 -1.08
N ASN A 94 -4.38 4.45 -0.09
CA ASN A 94 -4.25 3.03 0.19
C ASN A 94 -5.48 2.30 -0.35
N ILE A 95 -5.25 1.37 -1.28
CA ILE A 95 -6.30 0.55 -1.89
C ILE A 95 -6.32 -0.82 -1.22
N TYR A 96 -7.43 -1.15 -0.58
CA TYR A 96 -7.63 -2.45 0.06
C TYR A 96 -8.35 -3.40 -0.90
N GLY A 97 -7.91 -4.66 -1.00
CA GLY A 97 -8.41 -5.68 -1.95
C GLY A 97 -9.86 -6.16 -1.75
N ASN A 98 -10.70 -5.42 -1.03
CA ASN A 98 -12.14 -5.66 -0.92
C ASN A 98 -12.91 -4.53 -1.61
N LYS A 99 -14.16 -4.81 -2.03
CA LYS A 99 -15.07 -3.99 -2.87
C LYS A 99 -15.40 -2.56 -2.36
N GLN A 100 -14.49 -1.86 -1.69
CA GLN A 100 -14.64 -0.46 -1.31
C GLN A 100 -14.51 0.42 -2.57
N LYS A 101 -15.50 1.28 -2.77
CA LYS A 101 -15.40 2.39 -3.73
C LYS A 101 -14.32 3.35 -3.23
N LEU A 102 -13.53 3.85 -4.17
CA LEU A 102 -12.52 4.88 -3.93
C LEU A 102 -13.12 6.20 -4.40
N PRO A 103 -12.91 7.33 -3.68
CA PRO A 103 -12.59 7.45 -2.26
C PRO A 103 -13.75 6.90 -1.42
N SER A 104 -13.47 6.62 -0.15
CA SER A 104 -14.41 6.17 0.87
C SER A 104 -15.85 6.63 0.59
N SER A 105 -16.78 5.69 0.47
CA SER A 105 -18.21 5.89 0.16
C SER A 105 -18.96 6.93 1.04
N LYS A 106 -18.28 7.56 2.00
CA LYS A 106 -18.74 8.62 2.89
C LYS A 106 -18.45 10.04 2.37
N GLU A 107 -17.54 10.22 1.41
CA GLU A 107 -17.12 11.53 0.89
C GLU A 107 -17.19 11.57 -0.64
N GLY A 108 -17.87 12.58 -1.19
CA GLY A 108 -18.05 12.74 -2.62
C GLY A 108 -16.86 13.39 -3.33
N TYR A 109 -16.71 13.09 -4.61
CA TYR A 109 -15.68 13.62 -5.50
C TYR A 109 -16.26 13.87 -6.90
N TYR A 110 -15.50 14.55 -7.76
CA TYR A 110 -15.84 14.74 -9.16
C TYR A 110 -14.94 13.88 -10.03
N ILE A 111 -15.51 13.21 -11.02
CA ILE A 111 -14.74 12.67 -12.15
C ILE A 111 -14.77 13.71 -13.25
N PHE A 112 -13.63 14.09 -13.79
CA PHE A 112 -13.55 14.96 -14.95
C PHE A 112 -12.87 14.25 -16.10
N TYR A 113 -13.20 14.68 -17.31
CA TYR A 113 -12.67 14.12 -18.54
C TYR A 113 -11.79 15.18 -19.20
N ASP A 114 -10.56 14.81 -19.50
CA ASP A 114 -9.61 15.70 -20.16
C ASP A 114 -8.68 14.88 -21.06
N LYS A 115 -8.07 15.53 -22.05
CA LYS A 115 -7.05 14.90 -22.87
C LYS A 115 -5.75 14.83 -22.07
N ASN A 116 -5.58 13.75 -21.32
CA ASN A 116 -4.46 13.55 -20.41
C ASN A 116 -3.46 12.53 -20.97
N GLU A 117 -2.56 12.99 -21.84
CA GLU A 117 -1.53 12.13 -22.44
C GLU A 117 -0.54 11.58 -21.41
N ALA A 118 -0.28 12.32 -20.31
CA ALA A 118 0.64 11.90 -19.25
C ALA A 118 0.18 10.60 -18.58
N MET A 119 -1.07 10.56 -18.10
CA MET A 119 -1.62 9.34 -17.49
C MET A 119 -1.81 8.22 -18.52
N GLN A 120 -2.19 8.56 -19.75
CA GLN A 120 -2.34 7.57 -20.82
C GLN A 120 -1.00 6.89 -21.15
N ASN A 121 0.09 7.64 -21.28
CA ASN A 121 1.42 7.10 -21.51
C ASN A 121 1.89 6.22 -20.36
N TYR A 122 1.58 6.61 -19.12
CA TYR A 122 1.87 5.78 -17.95
C TYR A 122 1.06 4.47 -17.94
N LEU A 123 -0.22 4.51 -18.34
CA LEU A 123 -1.05 3.31 -18.51
C LEU A 123 -0.49 2.38 -19.58
N ILE A 124 -0.11 2.91 -20.75
CA ILE A 124 0.54 2.13 -21.82
C ILE A 124 1.80 1.44 -21.29
N PHE A 125 2.65 2.18 -20.57
CA PHE A 125 3.82 1.59 -19.92
C PHE A 125 3.45 0.44 -18.99
N CYS A 126 2.41 0.61 -18.16
CA CYS A 126 1.93 -0.45 -17.26
C CYS A 126 1.46 -1.70 -18.03
N TYR A 127 0.73 -1.52 -19.14
CA TYR A 127 0.25 -2.64 -19.96
C TYR A 127 1.37 -3.34 -20.73
N GLU A 128 2.31 -2.61 -21.32
CA GLU A 128 3.46 -3.19 -22.02
C GLU A 128 4.35 -4.00 -21.06
N LYS A 129 4.52 -3.49 -19.83
CA LYS A 129 5.20 -4.20 -18.76
C LYS A 129 4.49 -5.51 -18.41
N ASN A 130 3.16 -5.48 -18.31
CA ASN A 130 2.37 -6.68 -18.03
C ASN A 130 2.45 -7.69 -19.19
N GLY A 131 2.50 -7.22 -20.45
CA GLY A 131 2.64 -8.07 -21.64
C GLY A 131 4.02 -8.74 -21.77
N LYS A 132 5.12 -8.02 -21.51
CA LYS A 132 6.49 -8.57 -21.55
C LYS A 132 6.73 -9.67 -20.50
N HIS A 133 6.02 -9.62 -19.36
CA HIS A 133 6.04 -10.67 -18.34
C HIS A 133 5.31 -11.96 -18.76
N GLU A 134 4.44 -11.91 -19.78
CA GLU A 134 3.78 -13.09 -20.34
C GLU A 134 4.65 -13.82 -21.39
N GLU A 135 5.49 -13.10 -22.14
CA GLU A 135 6.35 -13.68 -23.19
C GLU A 135 7.51 -14.51 -22.61
N THR A 136 8.11 -14.13 -21.48
CA THR A 136 9.16 -14.92 -20.81
C THR A 136 8.62 -16.22 -20.17
N LYS A 137 7.30 -16.40 -20.14
CA LYS A 137 6.64 -17.59 -19.57
C LYS A 137 6.02 -18.50 -20.63
N ALA A 138 5.98 -18.10 -21.90
CA ALA A 138 5.35 -18.85 -22.97
C ALA A 138 6.15 -20.09 -23.44
N ASP A 139 7.36 -20.30 -22.93
CA ASP A 139 8.17 -21.49 -23.22
C ASP A 139 7.85 -22.70 -22.30
N LYS A 140 6.87 -22.55 -21.40
CA LYS A 140 6.33 -23.67 -20.61
C LYS A 140 4.81 -23.64 -20.67
N GLU A 141 4.25 -24.75 -21.15
CA GLU A 141 2.82 -25.08 -21.20
C GLU A 141 2.06 -24.58 -22.44
N LYS A 142 2.44 -25.15 -23.59
CA LYS A 142 1.46 -25.48 -24.63
C LYS A 142 0.48 -26.52 -24.08
N THR A 143 -0.80 -26.20 -24.15
CA THR A 143 -1.90 -26.99 -24.76
C THR A 143 -3.19 -26.71 -23.96
N THR A 144 -3.92 -25.70 -24.44
CA THR A 144 -5.38 -25.72 -24.70
C THR A 144 -6.12 -26.92 -24.09
N GLU A 145 -7.15 -26.80 -23.26
CA GLU A 145 -8.44 -26.15 -23.52
C GLU A 145 -9.22 -26.14 -22.20
N LYS A 146 -9.70 -24.96 -21.76
CA LYS A 146 -10.95 -24.78 -20.98
C LYS A 146 -11.21 -23.28 -20.81
N LEU A 147 -11.74 -22.73 -21.90
CA LEU A 147 -11.97 -21.33 -22.26
C LEU A 147 -12.97 -20.53 -21.41
N ILE A 148 -13.22 -20.84 -20.13
CA ILE A 148 -14.14 -20.01 -19.30
C ILE A 148 -13.62 -19.74 -17.88
N HIS A 149 -12.59 -20.46 -17.39
CA HIS A 149 -12.07 -20.25 -16.03
C HIS A 149 -10.69 -19.59 -15.97
N MET A 150 -10.27 -19.02 -17.11
CA MET A 150 -8.91 -18.57 -17.39
C MET A 150 -8.81 -17.04 -17.38
N HIS A 151 -9.46 -16.35 -16.42
CA HIS A 151 -8.94 -15.06 -15.94
C HIS A 151 -7.72 -15.31 -15.04
N ARG A 152 -6.76 -15.97 -15.69
CA ARG A 152 -5.31 -15.91 -15.61
C ARG A 152 -4.79 -15.00 -14.50
N LYS A 153 -4.81 -15.53 -13.29
CA LYS A 153 -3.65 -15.67 -12.41
C LYS A 153 -2.40 -14.99 -13.00
N HIS A 154 -2.22 -13.70 -12.73
CA HIS A 154 -1.03 -12.97 -13.16
C HIS A 154 -0.19 -12.56 -11.95
N SER A 155 1.11 -12.76 -12.12
CA SER A 155 2.14 -12.85 -11.08
C SER A 155 2.53 -11.50 -10.46
N PHE A 156 2.52 -11.43 -9.13
CA PHE A 156 2.96 -10.28 -8.32
C PHE A 156 4.11 -10.68 -7.35
N PHE A 157 4.94 -11.66 -7.72
CA PHE A 157 5.58 -12.57 -6.74
C PHE A 157 7.08 -12.39 -6.48
N SER A 158 7.70 -11.25 -6.82
CA SER A 158 9.15 -11.08 -6.56
C SER A 158 9.44 -10.38 -5.23
N ILE A 159 8.93 -9.16 -5.01
CA ILE A 159 9.27 -8.40 -3.79
C ILE A 159 8.19 -8.52 -2.72
N ARG A 160 6.91 -8.59 -3.12
CA ARG A 160 5.78 -8.77 -2.19
C ARG A 160 5.96 -10.00 -1.29
N ASP A 161 6.40 -11.12 -1.85
CA ASP A 161 6.57 -12.36 -1.09
C ASP A 161 7.91 -12.42 -0.35
N MET A 162 8.90 -11.65 -0.79
CA MET A 162 10.10 -11.40 0.01
C MET A 162 9.77 -10.56 1.26
N ILE A 163 8.98 -9.49 1.12
CA ILE A 163 8.54 -8.66 2.25
C ILE A 163 7.67 -9.47 3.22
N LYS A 164 6.73 -10.28 2.71
CA LYS A 164 5.98 -11.21 3.57
C LYS A 164 6.90 -12.14 4.33
N ARG A 165 7.88 -12.78 3.66
CA ARG A 165 8.86 -13.66 4.31
C ARG A 165 9.67 -12.94 5.38
N LEU A 166 10.06 -11.68 5.15
CA LEU A 166 10.77 -10.87 6.15
C LEU A 166 9.90 -10.49 7.34
N ILE A 167 8.64 -10.10 7.12
CA ILE A 167 7.70 -9.76 8.20
C ILE A 167 7.34 -11.00 9.01
N TYR A 168 7.00 -12.11 8.37
CA TYR A 168 6.72 -13.36 9.08
C TYR A 168 7.95 -13.91 9.79
N GLY A 169 9.14 -13.81 9.17
CA GLY A 169 10.41 -14.19 9.78
C GLY A 169 10.75 -13.33 11.00
N SER A 170 10.63 -12.00 10.90
CA SER A 170 10.91 -11.10 12.02
C SER A 170 9.92 -11.26 13.17
N CYS A 171 8.62 -11.45 12.88
CA CYS A 171 7.61 -11.74 13.90
C CYS A 171 7.91 -13.05 14.65
N ILE A 172 8.33 -14.12 13.95
CA ILE A 172 8.70 -15.38 14.59
C ILE A 172 9.93 -15.20 15.49
N ILE A 173 10.94 -14.47 15.03
CA ILE A 173 12.15 -14.19 15.83
C ILE A 173 11.79 -13.38 17.08
N ILE A 174 10.96 -12.33 16.95
CA ILE A 174 10.50 -11.52 18.08
C ILE A 174 9.71 -12.37 19.08
N LEU A 175 8.82 -13.25 18.60
CA LEU A 175 8.08 -14.19 19.46
C LEU A 175 9.01 -15.17 20.18
N ALA A 176 10.04 -15.69 19.50
CA ALA A 176 11.03 -16.58 20.11
C ALA A 176 11.86 -15.88 21.20
N ILE A 177 12.24 -14.61 20.98
CA ILE A 177 12.93 -13.79 21.99
C ILE A 177 12.01 -13.55 23.18
N ALA A 178 10.74 -13.20 22.96
CA ALA A 178 9.77 -12.97 24.03
C ALA A 178 9.52 -14.22 24.88
N VAL A 179 9.38 -15.40 24.25
CA VAL A 179 9.20 -16.67 24.97
C VAL A 179 10.46 -17.03 25.77
N SER A 180 11.65 -16.85 25.18
CA SER A 180 12.92 -17.08 25.88
C SER A 180 13.08 -16.16 27.10
N ALA A 181 12.73 -14.87 26.95
CA ALA A 181 12.80 -13.90 28.03
C ALA A 181 11.87 -14.26 29.20
N ILE A 182 10.64 -14.72 28.93
CA ILE A 182 9.69 -15.17 29.98
C ILE A 182 10.21 -16.41 30.70
N SER A 183 10.79 -17.36 29.95
CA SER A 183 11.38 -18.59 30.52
C SER A 183 12.52 -18.29 31.48
N ASP A 184 13.46 -17.41 31.08
CA ASP A 184 14.59 -17.02 31.93
C ASP A 184 14.15 -16.15 33.12
N TYR A 185 13.07 -15.36 32.96
CA TYR A 185 12.47 -14.57 34.05
C TYR A 185 11.97 -15.46 35.21
N ASN A 186 11.32 -16.58 34.89
CA ASN A 186 10.82 -17.53 35.90
C ASN A 186 11.95 -18.17 36.72
N LYS A 187 13.10 -18.50 36.08
CA LYS A 187 14.27 -19.05 36.77
C LYS A 187 14.91 -18.04 37.72
N MET A 188 14.98 -16.77 37.31
CA MET A 188 15.56 -15.70 38.12
C MET A 188 14.69 -15.37 39.33
N TYR A 189 13.37 -15.39 39.20
CA TYR A 189 12.45 -15.15 40.31
C TYR A 189 12.62 -16.17 41.45
N GLY A 190 12.76 -17.45 41.11
CA GLY A 190 13.00 -18.51 42.10
C GLY A 190 14.34 -18.34 42.84
N PHE A 191 15.39 -17.88 42.16
CA PHE A 191 16.69 -17.63 42.80
C PHE A 191 16.65 -16.44 43.76
N VAL A 192 15.97 -15.35 43.38
CA VAL A 192 15.81 -14.15 44.24
C VAL A 192 14.99 -14.47 45.48
N GLU A 193 13.94 -15.28 45.35
CA GLU A 193 13.13 -15.73 46.49
C GLU A 193 13.95 -16.62 47.46
N MET A 194 14.78 -17.53 46.91
CA MET A 194 15.64 -18.40 47.70
C MET A 194 16.76 -17.64 48.41
N THR A 195 17.35 -16.64 47.76
CA THR A 195 18.35 -15.76 48.39
C THR A 195 17.71 -14.87 49.46
N GLY A 196 16.51 -14.33 49.22
CA GLY A 196 15.75 -13.60 50.24
C GLY A 196 15.45 -14.44 51.48
N ARG A 197 15.03 -15.71 51.30
CA ARG A 197 14.84 -16.66 52.41
C ARG A 197 16.13 -17.00 53.15
N ALA A 198 17.23 -17.21 52.42
CA ALA A 198 18.52 -17.52 53.02
C ALA A 198 19.08 -16.34 53.83
N VAL A 199 18.94 -15.11 53.35
CA VAL A 199 19.35 -13.90 54.06
C VAL A 199 18.52 -13.70 55.33
N ALA A 200 17.19 -13.87 55.27
CA ALA A 200 16.32 -13.78 56.44
C ALA A 200 16.63 -14.86 57.50
N LEU A 201 17.04 -16.06 57.07
CA LEU A 201 17.50 -17.11 57.99
C LEU A 201 18.85 -16.75 58.65
N VAL A 202 19.77 -16.14 57.91
CA VAL A 202 21.08 -15.72 58.45
C VAL A 202 20.95 -14.53 59.40
N GLU A 203 20.05 -13.58 59.15
CA GLU A 203 19.75 -12.49 60.10
C GLU A 203 19.14 -13.03 61.40
N ASN A 204 18.14 -13.91 61.33
CA ASN A 204 17.52 -14.50 62.51
C ASN A 204 18.50 -15.34 63.37
N VAL A 205 19.52 -15.95 62.76
CA VAL A 205 20.55 -16.70 63.50
C VAL A 205 21.55 -15.76 64.18
N LYS A 206 21.74 -14.54 63.64
CA LYS A 206 22.69 -13.55 64.18
C LYS A 206 22.12 -12.76 65.37
N ASP A 207 20.80 -12.62 65.45
CA ASP A 207 20.10 -11.98 66.58
C ASP A 207 19.92 -12.89 67.80
N HIS A 208 20.27 -14.19 67.69
CA HIS A 208 20.15 -15.18 68.76
C HIS A 208 21.51 -15.74 69.26
N ALA A 209 22.62 -15.10 68.89
CA ALA A 209 23.98 -15.39 69.39
C ALA A 209 24.53 -14.19 70.17
#